data_AF-A0A2I0QJH4-F1
#
_entry.id   AF-A0A2I0QJH4-F1
#
_cell.length_a   1.000
_cell.length_b   1.000
_cell.length_c   1.000
_cell.angle_alpha   90.00
_cell.angle_beta   90.00
_cell.angle_gamma   90.00
#
_symmetry.space_group_name_H-M   'P 1'
#
loop_
_entity.id
_entity.type
_entity.pdbx_description
1 polymer ?
#
loop_
_entity_poly.entity_id
_entity_poly.type
_entity_poly.pdbx_seq_one_letter_code
_entity_poly.pdbx_strand_id
1 'polypeptide(L)'
;MTNLSPKYPSSKGIKSKESLYLPRHDGKFISDKGGLDKNIFWNVEDVIDFIFPKIYQPKYNEIAVKFINFVLEYEKTGKEEISKFLKDNNYSRSTLENELIPKMVSFGLLKREREQAKYGKSRYLVLSDSLTFSNYLERIASAWTMVVLTARQKRKVKQNKI
;
A
#
# COMPACT_ATOMS: atom_id res chain seq x y z
N MET A 1 7.02 -5.85 36.79
CA MET A 1 6.95 -7.16 36.09
C MET A 1 6.81 -6.90 34.60
N THR A 2 7.82 -7.23 33.82
CA THR A 2 7.77 -7.12 32.34
C THR A 2 6.96 -8.30 31.83
N ASN A 3 5.85 -8.04 31.14
CA ASN A 3 5.10 -9.10 30.48
C ASN A 3 5.93 -9.62 29.29
N LEU A 4 6.52 -10.80 29.44
CA LEU A 4 7.39 -11.43 28.44
C LEU A 4 6.61 -11.94 27.20
N SER A 5 5.28 -12.01 27.26
CA SER A 5 4.42 -12.45 26.15
C SER A 5 3.08 -11.72 26.19
N PRO A 6 3.06 -10.41 25.86
CA PRO A 6 1.83 -9.63 25.90
C PRO A 6 0.79 -10.19 24.93
N LYS A 7 -0.42 -10.42 25.42
CA LYS A 7 -1.55 -10.84 24.60
C LYS A 7 -2.11 -9.62 23.90
N TYR A 8 -1.96 -9.55 22.57
CA TYR A 8 -2.49 -8.47 21.76
C TYR A 8 -4.02 -8.52 21.69
N PRO A 9 -4.69 -7.36 21.55
CA PRO A 9 -6.14 -7.33 21.29
C PRO A 9 -6.46 -8.07 19.98
N SER A 10 -7.61 -8.76 19.93
CA SER A 10 -8.00 -9.50 18.74
C SER A 10 -8.29 -8.53 17.59
N SER A 11 -7.87 -8.88 16.38
CA SER A 11 -8.16 -8.11 15.15
C SER A 11 -9.61 -8.28 14.64
N LYS A 12 -10.49 -8.97 15.37
CA LYS A 12 -11.90 -9.15 14.99
C LYS A 12 -12.54 -7.77 14.79
N GLY A 13 -13.01 -7.50 13.56
CA GLY A 13 -13.69 -6.26 13.19
C GLY A 13 -12.84 -5.27 12.37
N ILE A 14 -11.54 -5.51 12.20
CA ILE A 14 -10.71 -4.70 11.30
C ILE A 14 -11.05 -5.07 9.85
N LYS A 15 -11.51 -4.09 9.06
CA LYS A 15 -11.85 -4.31 7.65
C LYS A 15 -10.58 -4.52 6.83
N SER A 16 -10.42 -5.72 6.30
CA SER A 16 -9.29 -6.11 5.43
C SER A 16 -9.11 -5.17 4.22
N LYS A 17 -10.21 -4.61 3.69
CA LYS A 17 -10.19 -3.66 2.57
C LYS A 17 -9.51 -2.32 2.91
N GLU A 18 -9.51 -1.94 4.19
CA GLU A 18 -9.00 -0.66 4.69
C GLU A 18 -7.68 -0.84 5.47
N SER A 19 -7.12 -2.05 5.50
CA SER A 19 -5.97 -2.39 6.36
C SER A 19 -4.71 -2.71 5.58
N LEU A 20 -3.59 -2.17 6.05
CA LEU A 20 -2.24 -2.57 5.67
C LEU A 20 -1.74 -3.69 6.58
N TYR A 21 -0.94 -4.58 6.01
CA TYR A 21 -0.13 -5.50 6.78
C TYR A 21 1.14 -4.78 7.24
N LEU A 22 1.14 -4.28 8.48
CA LEU A 22 2.33 -3.73 9.13
C LEU A 22 2.87 -4.74 10.16
N PRO A 23 3.84 -5.59 9.79
CA PRO A 23 4.48 -6.49 10.75
C PRO A 23 5.41 -5.71 11.68
N ARG A 24 5.97 -6.43 12.65
CA ARG A 24 6.98 -5.89 13.57
C ARG A 24 8.17 -5.29 12.81
N HIS A 25 8.58 -4.10 13.20
CA HIS A 25 9.72 -3.38 12.61
C HIS A 25 11.07 -4.09 12.80
N ASP A 26 11.19 -4.91 13.85
CA ASP A 26 12.36 -5.73 14.18
C ASP A 26 12.20 -7.20 13.75
N GLY A 27 11.13 -7.52 13.02
CA GLY A 27 10.80 -8.88 12.62
C GLY A 27 11.46 -9.32 11.32
N LYS A 28 11.45 -10.64 11.09
CA LYS A 28 12.03 -11.28 9.90
C LYS A 28 11.54 -10.67 8.57
N PHE A 29 10.25 -10.32 8.50
CA PHE A 29 9.67 -9.74 7.29
C PHE A 29 10.37 -8.44 6.86
N ILE A 30 10.79 -7.60 7.82
CA ILE A 30 11.47 -6.33 7.53
C ILE A 30 12.96 -6.57 7.30
N SER A 31 13.59 -7.48 8.05
CA SER A 31 15.01 -7.82 7.84
C SER A 31 15.26 -8.48 6.48
N ASP A 32 14.33 -9.32 6.02
CA ASP A 32 14.43 -9.99 4.70
C ASP A 32 14.38 -8.97 3.55
N LYS A 33 13.82 -7.77 3.80
CA LYS A 33 13.80 -6.62 2.88
C LYS A 33 14.97 -5.65 3.09
N GLY A 34 15.97 -6.06 3.88
CA GLY A 34 17.15 -5.25 4.21
C GLY A 34 16.99 -4.34 5.43
N GLY A 35 15.79 -4.20 6.01
CA GLY A 35 15.56 -3.38 7.20
C GLY A 35 14.89 -2.04 6.90
N LEU A 36 15.04 -1.08 7.82
CA LEU A 36 14.47 0.28 7.72
C LEU A 36 15.51 1.35 7.35
N ASP A 37 16.70 0.94 6.90
CA ASP A 37 17.70 1.88 6.41
C ASP A 37 17.18 2.56 5.13
N LYS A 38 17.27 3.90 5.08
CA LYS A 38 16.79 4.71 3.96
C LYS A 38 17.61 4.52 2.68
N ASN A 39 18.83 3.98 2.79
CA ASN A 39 19.67 3.67 1.64
C ASN A 39 19.27 2.37 0.94
N ILE A 40 18.35 1.61 1.52
CA ILE A 40 17.87 0.35 0.96
C ILE A 40 16.65 0.64 0.10
N PHE A 41 16.75 0.23 -1.16
CA PHE A 41 15.66 0.36 -2.12
C PHE A 41 14.77 -0.87 -2.06
N TRP A 42 13.49 -0.64 -1.79
CA TRP A 42 12.45 -1.66 -1.86
C TRP A 42 11.87 -1.68 -3.27
N ASN A 43 11.78 -2.88 -3.84
CA ASN A 43 11.17 -3.06 -5.15
C ASN A 43 9.64 -3.08 -5.03
N VAL A 44 8.97 -3.16 -6.18
CA VAL A 44 7.50 -3.23 -6.25
C VAL A 44 6.96 -4.39 -5.41
N GLU A 45 7.60 -5.56 -5.48
CA GLU A 45 7.25 -6.75 -4.71
C GLU A 45 7.24 -6.45 -3.20
N ASP A 46 8.26 -5.73 -2.73
CA ASP A 46 8.42 -5.41 -1.31
C ASP A 46 7.32 -4.47 -0.82
N VAL A 47 6.97 -3.47 -1.62
CA VAL A 47 5.88 -2.52 -1.30
C VAL A 47 4.53 -3.22 -1.35
N ILE A 48 4.28 -4.06 -2.35
CA ILE A 48 3.01 -4.77 -2.53
C ILE A 48 2.76 -5.77 -1.40
N ASP A 49 3.79 -6.35 -0.79
CA ASP A 49 3.63 -7.21 0.39
C ASP A 49 2.94 -6.52 1.58
N PHE A 50 3.00 -5.19 1.70
CA PHE A 50 2.29 -4.47 2.76
C PHE A 50 0.78 -4.31 2.47
N ILE A 51 0.36 -4.45 1.21
CA ILE A 51 -1.04 -4.29 0.79
C ILE A 51 -1.71 -5.66 0.56
N PHE A 52 -0.99 -6.55 -0.12
CA PHE A 52 -1.36 -7.92 -0.42
C PHE A 52 -0.26 -8.84 0.12
N PRO A 53 -0.23 -9.12 1.44
CA PRO A 53 0.84 -9.91 2.04
C PRO A 53 0.90 -11.32 1.46
N LYS A 54 2.02 -11.65 0.80
CA LYS A 54 2.23 -12.95 0.14
C LYS A 54 1.99 -14.15 1.06
N ILE A 55 2.30 -14.02 2.35
CA ILE A 55 2.09 -15.06 3.37
C ILE A 55 0.61 -15.41 3.60
N TYR A 56 -0.32 -14.50 3.32
CA TYR A 56 -1.76 -14.72 3.49
C TYR A 56 -2.51 -14.77 2.16
N GLN A 57 -2.00 -14.08 1.15
CA GLN A 57 -2.69 -13.82 -0.12
C GLN A 57 -1.73 -13.99 -1.32
N PRO A 58 -1.10 -15.17 -1.49
CA PRO A 58 -0.02 -15.35 -2.47
C PRO A 58 -0.47 -15.07 -3.91
N LYS A 59 -1.69 -15.49 -4.29
CA LYS A 59 -2.19 -15.28 -5.65
C LYS A 59 -2.56 -13.81 -5.92
N TYR A 60 -3.15 -13.12 -4.95
CA TYR A 60 -3.44 -11.69 -5.09
C TYR A 60 -2.16 -10.86 -5.14
N ASN A 61 -1.17 -11.20 -4.32
CA ASN A 61 0.17 -10.60 -4.37
C ASN A 61 0.80 -10.75 -5.77
N GLU A 62 0.85 -11.98 -6.30
CA GLU A 62 1.41 -12.26 -7.63
C GLU A 62 0.74 -11.41 -8.73
N ILE A 63 -0.59 -11.37 -8.75
CA ILE A 63 -1.33 -10.60 -9.76
C ILE A 63 -1.10 -9.09 -9.54
N ALA A 64 -1.11 -8.61 -8.30
CA ALA A 64 -0.93 -7.19 -7.98
C ALA A 64 0.46 -6.68 -8.39
N VAL A 65 1.52 -7.44 -8.11
CA VAL A 65 2.90 -7.13 -8.53
C VAL A 65 2.96 -7.01 -10.06
N LYS A 66 2.50 -8.04 -10.78
CA LYS A 66 2.53 -8.01 -12.25
C LYS A 66 1.71 -6.86 -12.82
N PHE A 67 0.53 -6.62 -12.25
CA PHE A 67 -0.35 -5.58 -12.75
C PHE A 67 0.20 -4.18 -12.49
N ILE A 68 0.81 -3.93 -11.33
CA ILE A 68 1.36 -2.60 -11.05
C ILE A 68 2.60 -2.33 -11.91
N ASN A 69 3.47 -3.33 -12.10
CA ASN A 69 4.59 -3.22 -13.04
C ASN A 69 4.07 -2.93 -14.46
N PHE A 70 3.03 -3.63 -14.91
CA PHE A 70 2.38 -3.35 -16.19
C PHE A 70 1.84 -1.91 -16.27
N VAL A 71 1.14 -1.41 -15.23
CA VAL A 71 0.63 -0.03 -15.25
C VAL A 71 1.76 0.99 -15.30
N LEU A 72 2.88 0.75 -14.61
CA LEU A 72 4.04 1.63 -14.59
C LEU A 72 4.78 1.72 -15.95
N GLU A 73 4.53 0.79 -16.87
CA GLU A 73 5.07 0.85 -18.24
C GLU A 73 4.33 1.88 -19.12
N TYR A 74 3.16 2.37 -18.70
CA TYR A 74 2.32 3.27 -19.46
C TYR A 74 1.99 4.54 -18.68
N GLU A 75 1.90 5.68 -19.37
CA GLU A 75 1.38 6.91 -18.76
C GLU A 75 -0.10 6.75 -18.34
N LYS A 76 -0.87 6.01 -19.16
CA LYS A 76 -2.28 5.69 -18.92
C LYS A 76 -2.57 4.26 -19.36
N THR A 77 -3.23 3.51 -18.50
CA THR A 77 -3.68 2.14 -18.76
C THR A 77 -5.20 2.14 -18.89
N GLY A 78 -5.69 1.93 -20.12
CA GLY A 78 -7.12 1.94 -20.45
C GLY A 78 -7.72 0.54 -20.58
N LYS A 79 -8.94 0.48 -21.12
CA LYS A 79 -9.71 -0.78 -21.28
C LYS A 79 -8.98 -1.79 -22.16
N GLU A 80 -8.31 -1.33 -23.22
CA GLU A 80 -7.63 -2.20 -24.20
C GLU A 80 -6.40 -2.84 -23.57
N GLU A 81 -5.57 -2.04 -22.90
CA GLU A 81 -4.38 -2.47 -22.17
C GLU A 81 -4.74 -3.47 -21.07
N ILE A 82 -5.76 -3.17 -20.25
CA ILE A 82 -6.24 -4.09 -19.20
C ILE A 82 -6.73 -5.41 -19.81
N SER A 83 -7.48 -5.34 -20.93
CA SER A 83 -8.00 -6.54 -21.57
C SER A 83 -6.89 -7.41 -22.15
N LYS A 84 -5.84 -6.79 -22.69
CA LYS A 84 -4.63 -7.47 -23.16
C LYS A 84 -3.88 -8.12 -21.99
N PHE A 85 -3.60 -7.38 -20.92
CA PHE A 85 -2.94 -7.91 -19.72
C PHE A 85 -3.65 -9.15 -19.16
N LEU A 86 -4.98 -9.09 -19.04
CA LEU A 86 -5.79 -10.21 -18.55
C LEU A 86 -5.70 -11.45 -19.45
N LYS A 87 -5.71 -11.25 -20.78
CA LYS A 87 -5.60 -12.33 -21.76
C LYS A 87 -4.20 -12.96 -21.72
N ASP A 88 -3.16 -12.14 -21.74
CA ASP A 88 -1.76 -12.59 -21.81
C ASP A 88 -1.34 -13.36 -20.55
N ASN A 89 -1.92 -13.02 -19.40
CA ASN A 89 -1.62 -13.67 -18.13
C ASN A 89 -2.67 -14.70 -17.66
N ASN A 90 -3.74 -14.90 -18.43
CA ASN A 90 -4.86 -15.78 -18.08
C ASN A 90 -5.46 -15.48 -16.70
N TYR A 91 -5.74 -14.20 -16.42
CA TYR A 91 -6.32 -13.74 -15.16
C TYR A 91 -7.80 -13.38 -15.30
N SER A 92 -8.55 -13.58 -14.20
CA SER A 92 -9.95 -13.19 -14.15
C SER A 92 -10.10 -11.66 -14.10
N ARG A 93 -10.94 -11.13 -14.98
CA ARG A 93 -11.38 -9.73 -14.95
C ARG A 93 -12.00 -9.37 -13.60
N SER A 94 -12.83 -10.26 -13.03
CA SER A 94 -13.53 -9.97 -11.77
C SER A 94 -12.56 -9.79 -10.61
N THR A 95 -11.52 -10.60 -10.53
CA THR A 95 -10.49 -10.48 -9.50
C THR A 95 -9.77 -9.13 -9.60
N LEU A 96 -9.38 -8.74 -10.82
CA LEU A 96 -8.67 -7.50 -11.03
C LEU A 96 -9.56 -6.27 -10.76
N GLU A 97 -10.76 -6.23 -11.34
CA GLU A 97 -11.65 -5.06 -11.29
C GLU A 97 -12.39 -4.90 -9.95
N ASN A 98 -12.67 -5.99 -9.22
CA ASN A 98 -13.47 -5.93 -7.99
C ASN A 98 -12.64 -6.03 -6.70
N GLU A 99 -11.46 -6.66 -6.74
CA GLU A 99 -10.65 -6.87 -5.53
C GLU A 99 -9.36 -6.07 -5.59
N LEU A 100 -8.56 -6.24 -6.64
CA LEU A 100 -7.20 -5.67 -6.69
C LEU A 100 -7.21 -4.17 -6.98
N ILE A 101 -7.78 -3.75 -8.11
CA ILE A 101 -7.82 -2.33 -8.51
C ILE A 101 -8.49 -1.48 -7.42
N PRO A 102 -9.66 -1.84 -6.87
CA PRO A 102 -10.30 -1.02 -5.85
C PRO A 102 -9.42 -0.82 -4.61
N LYS A 103 -8.70 -1.88 -4.16
CA LYS A 103 -7.80 -1.78 -3.02
C LYS A 103 -6.57 -0.92 -3.35
N MET A 104 -5.93 -1.12 -4.49
CA MET A 104 -4.78 -0.29 -4.91
C MET A 104 -5.15 1.19 -5.05
N VAL A 105 -6.36 1.48 -5.55
CA VAL A 105 -6.90 2.85 -5.62
C VAL A 105 -7.20 3.40 -4.22
N SER A 106 -7.80 2.61 -3.32
CA SER A 106 -8.09 3.07 -1.96
C SER A 106 -6.83 3.38 -1.15
N PHE A 107 -5.75 2.63 -1.38
CA PHE A 107 -4.44 2.93 -0.78
C PHE A 107 -3.68 4.02 -1.54
N GLY A 108 -4.14 4.45 -2.70
CA GLY A 108 -3.52 5.54 -3.45
C GLY A 108 -2.25 5.14 -4.20
N LEU A 109 -2.08 3.85 -4.52
CA LEU A 109 -1.08 3.39 -5.49
C LEU A 109 -1.48 3.72 -6.93
N LEU A 110 -2.79 3.70 -7.21
CA LEU A 110 -3.35 3.95 -8.52
C LEU A 110 -4.36 5.09 -8.45
N LYS A 111 -4.40 5.91 -9.50
CA LYS A 111 -5.49 6.84 -9.75
C LYS A 111 -6.51 6.18 -10.66
N ARG A 112 -7.79 6.38 -10.35
CA ARG A 112 -8.91 5.88 -11.16
C ARG A 112 -9.67 7.03 -11.78
N GLU A 113 -9.65 7.08 -13.11
CA GLU A 113 -10.38 8.07 -13.89
C GLU A 113 -11.41 7.40 -14.81
N ARG A 114 -12.31 8.23 -15.35
CA ARG A 114 -13.31 7.81 -16.32
C ARG A 114 -13.26 8.73 -17.53
N GLU A 115 -12.76 8.22 -18.64
CA GLU A 115 -12.78 8.95 -19.90
C GLU A 115 -14.09 8.67 -20.66
N GLN A 116 -14.62 9.69 -21.33
CA GLN A 116 -15.78 9.51 -22.22
C GLN A 116 -15.36 8.71 -23.45
N ALA A 117 -16.19 7.75 -23.86
CA ALA A 117 -16.01 7.08 -25.13
C ALA A 117 -16.03 8.11 -26.28
N LYS A 118 -15.11 7.97 -27.26
CA LYS A 118 -15.12 8.78 -28.49
C LYS A 118 -16.47 8.72 -29.23
N TYR A 119 -17.21 7.61 -29.07
CA TYR A 119 -18.57 7.44 -29.56
C TYR A 119 -19.45 6.74 -28.51
N GLY A 120 -20.58 7.35 -28.15
CA GLY A 120 -21.58 6.79 -27.24
C GLY A 120 -21.54 7.33 -25.79
N LYS A 121 -22.51 6.91 -24.96
CA LYS A 121 -22.65 7.36 -23.55
C LYS A 121 -21.76 6.61 -22.55
N SER A 122 -20.95 5.66 -23.00
CA SER A 122 -20.14 4.81 -22.12
C SER A 122 -18.90 5.58 -21.62
N ARG A 123 -18.49 5.32 -20.37
CA ARG A 123 -17.24 5.84 -19.81
C ARG A 123 -16.32 4.67 -19.53
N TYR A 124 -15.08 4.75 -19.99
CA TYR A 124 -14.09 3.69 -19.79
C TYR A 124 -13.20 3.98 -18.61
N LEU A 125 -12.79 2.91 -17.94
CA LEU A 125 -11.81 2.97 -16.86
C LEU A 125 -10.45 3.36 -17.45
N VAL A 126 -9.82 4.36 -16.86
CA VAL A 126 -8.42 4.72 -17.10
C VAL A 126 -7.69 4.72 -15.78
N LEU A 127 -6.53 4.07 -15.74
CA LEU A 127 -5.67 3.97 -14.58
C LEU A 127 -4.34 4.65 -14.86
N SER A 128 -3.77 5.28 -13.84
CA SER A 128 -2.41 5.79 -13.83
C SER A 128 -1.79 5.50 -12.46
N ASP A 129 -0.47 5.59 -12.35
CA ASP A 129 0.20 5.59 -11.06
C ASP A 129 -0.20 6.82 -10.21
N SER A 130 0.10 6.74 -8.90
CA SER A 130 -0.26 7.76 -7.93
C SER A 130 0.73 7.83 -6.77
N LEU A 131 1.09 9.05 -6.38
CA LEU A 131 1.89 9.34 -5.18
C LEU A 131 1.05 9.52 -3.91
N THR A 132 -0.28 9.31 -3.98
CA THR A 132 -1.15 9.46 -2.81
C THR A 132 -0.75 8.54 -1.65
N PHE A 133 -0.29 7.32 -1.95
CA PHE A 133 0.18 6.38 -0.93
C PHE A 133 1.36 6.93 -0.11
N SER A 134 2.40 7.44 -0.78
CA SER A 134 3.56 8.02 -0.08
C SER A 134 3.16 9.27 0.69
N ASN A 135 2.40 10.17 0.08
CA ASN A 135 1.90 11.39 0.73
C ASN A 135 1.13 11.08 2.03
N TYR A 136 0.30 10.04 2.01
CA TYR A 136 -0.49 9.63 3.16
C TYR A 136 0.38 9.10 4.31
N LEU A 137 1.33 8.21 4.01
CA LEU A 137 2.23 7.63 5.02
C LEU A 137 3.23 8.66 5.57
N GLU A 138 3.80 9.51 4.70
CA GLU A 138 4.69 10.59 5.11
C GLU A 138 4.00 11.57 6.06
N ARG A 139 2.73 11.89 5.80
CA ARG A 139 1.94 12.75 6.69
C ARG A 139 1.80 12.15 8.08
N ILE A 140 1.48 10.86 8.17
CA ILE A 140 1.35 10.13 9.44
C ILE A 140 2.69 10.10 10.18
N ALA A 141 3.77 9.73 9.49
CA ALA A 141 5.12 9.64 10.08
C ALA A 141 5.62 11.01 10.58
N SER A 142 5.41 12.06 9.79
CA SER A 142 5.80 13.42 10.15
C SER A 142 5.01 13.94 11.35
N ALA A 143 3.71 13.68 11.41
CA ALA A 143 2.87 14.06 12.54
C ALA A 143 3.35 13.42 13.86
N TRP A 144 3.66 12.12 13.84
CA TRP A 144 4.19 11.43 15.01
C TRP A 144 5.54 11.99 15.45
N THR A 145 6.43 12.26 14.49
CA THR A 145 7.72 12.90 14.76
C THR A 145 7.56 14.22 15.52
N MET A 146 6.63 15.08 15.09
CA MET A 146 6.35 16.35 15.75
C MET A 146 5.80 16.18 17.17
N VAL A 147 4.91 15.22 17.39
CA VAL A 147 4.39 14.88 18.72
C VAL A 147 5.53 14.51 19.67
N VAL A 148 6.43 13.63 19.23
CA VAL A 148 7.57 13.15 20.04
C VAL A 148 8.55 14.29 20.34
N LEU A 149 8.90 15.11 19.35
CA LEU A 149 9.83 16.23 19.54
C LEU A 149 9.27 17.24 20.55
N THR A 150 7.98 17.58 20.43
CA THR A 150 7.29 18.47 21.37
C THR A 150 7.31 17.91 22.79
N ALA A 151 7.00 16.62 22.95
CA ALA A 151 7.02 15.97 24.26
C ALA A 151 8.43 15.91 24.88
N ARG A 152 9.48 15.74 24.05
CA ARG A 152 10.88 15.82 24.50
C ARG A 152 11.24 17.22 24.99
N GLN A 153 10.86 18.25 24.24
CA GLN A 153 11.14 19.64 24.62
C GLN A 153 10.45 20.03 25.93
N LYS A 154 9.17 19.64 26.10
CA LYS A 154 8.44 19.87 27.36
C LYS A 154 9.15 19.24 28.57
N ARG A 155 9.72 18.04 28.42
CA ARG A 155 10.47 17.36 29.49
C ARG A 155 11.77 18.09 29.84
N LYS A 156 12.52 18.57 28.85
CA LYS A 156 13.73 19.37 29.07
C LYS A 156 13.43 20.65 29.86
N VAL A 157 12.39 21.39 29.46
CA VAL A 157 11.97 22.61 30.17
C VAL A 157 11.54 22.31 31.61
N LYS A 158 10.84 21.19 31.84
CA LYS A 158 10.46 20.77 33.20
C LYS A 158 11.67 20.45 34.08
N GLN A 159 12.68 19.78 33.52
CA GLN A 159 13.91 19.43 34.23
C GLN A 159 14.75 20.66 34.57
N ASN A 160 14.79 21.66 33.69
CA ASN A 160 15.55 22.90 33.94
C ASN A 160 14.85 23.90 34.88
N LYS A 161 13.61 23.63 35.29
CA LYS A 161 12.85 24.44 36.26
C LYS A 161 12.89 23.85 37.68
N ILE A 162 13.63 22.75 37.86
CA ILE A 162 13.94 22.09 39.14
C ILE A 162 15.42 22.35 39.40
#